data_AF-A0A7S2MDB3-F1
#
_entry.id   AF-A0A7S2MDB3-F1
#
_cell.length_a   1.000
_cell.length_b   1.000
_cell.length_c   1.000
_cell.angle_alpha   90.00
_cell.angle_beta   90.00
_cell.angle_gamma   90.00
#
_symmetry.space_group_name_H-M   'P 1'
#
loop_
_entity.id
_entity.type
_entity.pdbx_description
1 polymer ?
#
loop_
_entity_poly.entity_id
_entity_poly.type
_entity_poly.pdbx_seq_one_letter_code
_entity_poly.pdbx_strand_id
1 'polypeptide(L)'
;YGDRWGGKGKGGKGSKGGGDAGGGRAEEDTSKDWNCEKCGTRNFARRGECFKCGTSRPRPQVEEKDPRAERERKLKAAIAMGIDPAMAETVILDPRFQDSIEQYERMQKSQEDQQQAVNEQYQQAIQAQQAQAAVDPQQLQQLMAAAIAQGYTQEQAQLYVQ
;
A
#
# COMPACT_ATOMS: atom_id res chain seq x y z
N TYR A 1 -62.31 8.71 -49.56
CA TYR A 1 -62.27 10.14 -49.20
C TYR A 1 -61.19 10.30 -48.15
N GLY A 2 -60.01 10.84 -48.40
CA GLY A 2 -59.59 11.82 -49.39
C GLY A 2 -58.65 12.79 -48.66
N ASP A 3 -57.35 12.57 -48.86
CA ASP A 3 -56.23 13.52 -48.93
C ASP A 3 -56.19 14.77 -48.01
N ARG A 4 -55.05 14.95 -47.30
CA ARG A 4 -54.30 16.21 -47.40
C ARG A 4 -52.81 16.05 -47.04
N TRP A 5 -52.01 16.31 -48.06
CA TRP A 5 -50.55 16.31 -48.15
C TRP A 5 -49.89 17.53 -47.49
N GLY A 6 -48.60 17.42 -47.15
CA GLY A 6 -47.67 18.56 -47.29
C GLY A 6 -46.46 18.59 -46.35
N GLY A 7 -45.28 18.18 -46.83
CA GLY A 7 -44.01 18.40 -46.11
C GLY A 7 -42.77 17.97 -46.89
N LYS A 8 -42.32 18.84 -47.81
CA LYS A 8 -41.17 18.70 -48.73
C LYS A 8 -39.88 18.13 -48.10
N GLY A 9 -39.28 17.16 -48.79
CA GLY A 9 -37.84 16.92 -48.74
C GLY A 9 -37.07 17.94 -49.59
N LYS A 10 -35.90 18.36 -49.11
CA LYS A 10 -34.82 18.96 -49.91
C LYS A 10 -33.45 18.71 -49.27
N GLY A 11 -32.52 18.20 -50.07
CA GLY A 11 -31.14 18.67 -50.13
C GLY A 11 -30.14 18.05 -49.17
N GLY A 12 -29.29 17.16 -49.70
CA GLY A 12 -28.04 16.77 -49.06
C GLY A 12 -26.90 17.77 -49.27
N LYS A 13 -25.82 17.59 -48.50
CA LYS A 13 -24.40 17.49 -48.91
C LYS A 13 -23.54 17.60 -47.64
N GLY A 14 -22.60 16.66 -47.51
CA GLY A 14 -21.70 16.59 -46.37
C GLY A 14 -20.72 17.78 -46.33
N SER A 15 -20.23 18.03 -45.11
CA SER A 15 -19.00 18.77 -44.87
C SER A 15 -18.14 17.95 -43.93
N LYS A 16 -16.96 17.56 -44.44
CA LYS A 16 -15.81 17.14 -43.64
C LYS A 16 -15.53 18.21 -42.60
N GLY A 17 -15.52 17.84 -41.33
CA GLY A 17 -14.98 18.64 -40.24
C GLY A 17 -13.95 17.79 -39.51
N GLY A 18 -12.70 17.87 -39.94
CA GLY A 18 -11.56 17.45 -39.13
C GLY A 18 -11.48 18.36 -37.91
N GLY A 19 -11.21 17.75 -36.77
CA GLY A 19 -11.08 18.41 -35.49
C GLY A 19 -10.29 17.51 -34.55
N ASP A 20 -8.98 17.44 -34.81
CA ASP A 20 -8.00 17.14 -33.78
C ASP A 20 -8.15 18.19 -32.67
N ALA A 21 -8.86 17.83 -31.61
CA ALA A 21 -8.88 18.57 -30.37
C ALA A 21 -8.85 17.54 -29.26
N GLY A 22 -7.70 17.46 -28.59
CA GLY A 22 -7.50 16.70 -27.37
C GLY A 22 -8.53 17.09 -26.32
N GLY A 23 -9.63 16.35 -26.28
CA GLY A 23 -10.46 16.25 -25.11
C GLY A 23 -9.83 15.21 -24.22
N GLY A 24 -9.04 15.66 -23.23
CA GLY A 24 -8.69 14.83 -22.09
C GLY A 24 -9.99 14.23 -21.57
N ARG A 25 -10.21 12.95 -21.85
CA ARG A 25 -11.33 12.21 -21.27
C ARG A 25 -11.10 12.33 -19.78
N ALA A 26 -12.03 12.98 -19.08
CA ALA A 26 -12.12 12.90 -17.64
C ALA A 26 -11.79 11.45 -17.28
N GLU A 27 -10.73 11.27 -16.50
CA GLU A 27 -10.26 9.97 -16.04
C GLU A 27 -11.50 9.23 -15.50
N GLU A 28 -12.00 8.27 -16.27
CA GLU A 28 -13.22 7.57 -15.92
C GLU A 28 -12.91 6.85 -14.60
N ASP A 29 -13.63 7.17 -13.53
CA ASP A 29 -13.42 6.61 -12.20
C ASP A 29 -13.68 5.09 -12.23
N THR A 30 -12.63 4.34 -12.55
CA THR A 30 -12.63 2.87 -12.64
C THR A 30 -12.40 2.22 -11.28
N SER A 31 -12.29 2.99 -10.19
CA SER A 31 -12.05 2.47 -8.83
C SER A 31 -13.15 1.53 -8.34
N LYS A 32 -14.33 1.60 -8.98
CA LYS A 32 -15.50 0.78 -8.62
C LYS A 32 -15.70 -0.43 -9.53
N ASP A 33 -14.90 -0.57 -10.60
CA ASP A 33 -14.93 -1.74 -11.46
C ASP A 33 -14.45 -2.99 -10.71
N TRP A 34 -14.88 -4.16 -11.16
CA TRP A 34 -14.53 -5.43 -10.52
C TRP A 34 -14.11 -6.48 -11.54
N ASN A 35 -13.08 -7.25 -11.21
CA ASN A 35 -12.62 -8.36 -12.03
C ASN A 35 -13.40 -9.63 -11.69
N CYS A 36 -13.85 -10.36 -12.71
CA CYS A 36 -14.52 -11.63 -12.51
C CYS A 36 -13.51 -12.70 -12.06
N GLU A 37 -13.78 -13.35 -10.93
CA GLU A 37 -12.94 -14.42 -10.37
C GLU A 37 -12.86 -15.67 -11.26
N LYS A 38 -13.88 -15.92 -12.09
CA LYS A 38 -13.89 -17.09 -13.00
C LYS A 38 -13.15 -16.87 -14.31
N CYS A 39 -13.32 -15.70 -14.93
CA CYS A 39 -12.82 -15.46 -16.29
C CYS A 39 -11.86 -14.28 -16.42
N GLY A 40 -11.47 -13.65 -15.30
CA GLY A 40 -10.51 -12.55 -15.21
C GLY A 40 -10.98 -11.23 -15.83
N THR A 41 -12.17 -11.20 -16.43
CA THR A 41 -12.64 -10.05 -17.22
C THR A 41 -13.10 -8.92 -16.30
N ARG A 42 -12.68 -7.67 -16.60
CA ARG A 42 -13.09 -6.46 -15.87
C ARG A 42 -14.54 -6.08 -16.21
N ASN A 43 -15.36 -5.88 -15.18
CA ASN A 43 -16.77 -5.51 -15.30
C ASN A 43 -17.00 -4.12 -14.68
N PHE A 44 -17.93 -3.36 -15.25
CA PHE A 44 -18.32 -2.07 -14.69
C PHE A 44 -18.97 -2.21 -13.31
N ALA A 45 -18.70 -1.27 -12.42
CA ALA A 45 -19.24 -1.19 -11.06
C ALA A 45 -20.76 -1.45 -10.93
N ARG A 46 -21.53 -0.95 -11.90
CA ARG A 46 -23.00 -1.06 -11.94
C ARG A 46 -23.52 -2.46 -12.25
N ARG A 47 -22.67 -3.37 -12.75
CA ARG A 47 -23.08 -4.73 -13.11
C ARG A 47 -23.04 -5.63 -11.87
N GLY A 48 -24.15 -6.32 -11.62
CA GLY A 48 -24.24 -7.38 -10.61
C GLY A 48 -23.68 -8.73 -11.09
N GLU A 49 -23.41 -8.87 -12.39
CA GLU A 49 -22.94 -10.12 -13.01
C GLU A 49 -21.92 -9.82 -14.12
N CYS A 50 -21.02 -10.78 -14.35
CA CYS A 50 -19.98 -10.65 -15.36
C CYS A 50 -20.59 -10.64 -16.76
N PHE A 51 -20.23 -9.64 -17.59
CA PHE A 51 -20.79 -9.53 -18.94
C PHE A 51 -20.37 -10.67 -19.87
N LYS A 52 -19.25 -11.35 -19.57
CA LYS A 52 -18.70 -12.42 -20.40
C LYS A 52 -19.21 -13.80 -20.02
N CYS A 53 -19.27 -14.11 -18.72
CA CYS A 53 -19.56 -15.46 -18.24
C CYS A 53 -20.78 -15.56 -17.30
N GLY A 54 -21.45 -14.45 -17.00
CA GLY A 54 -22.63 -14.44 -16.12
C GLY A 54 -22.33 -14.68 -14.63
N THR A 55 -21.06 -14.86 -14.24
CA THR A 55 -20.71 -15.05 -12.82
C THR A 55 -21.13 -13.81 -12.02
N SER A 56 -21.86 -14.00 -10.92
CA SER A 56 -22.26 -12.92 -10.03
C SER A 56 -21.06 -12.18 -9.47
N ARG A 57 -21.23 -10.88 -9.25
CA ARG A 57 -20.24 -10.02 -8.58
C ARG A 57 -19.93 -10.63 -7.20
N PRO A 58 -18.65 -10.81 -6.83
CA PRO A 58 -18.31 -11.25 -5.49
C PRO A 58 -18.87 -10.23 -4.49
N ARG A 59 -19.48 -10.73 -3.41
CA ARG A 59 -19.87 -9.83 -2.31
C ARG A 59 -18.59 -9.14 -1.84
N PRO A 60 -18.65 -7.83 -1.51
CA PRO A 60 -17.55 -7.21 -0.80
C PRO A 60 -17.22 -8.12 0.39
N GLN A 61 -15.98 -8.60 0.45
CA GLN A 61 -15.50 -9.23 1.66
C GLN A 61 -15.37 -8.09 2.67
N VAL A 62 -16.47 -7.83 3.38
CA VAL A 62 -16.37 -7.10 4.63
C VAL A 62 -15.53 -7.99 5.51
N GLU A 63 -14.27 -7.60 5.74
CA GLU A 63 -13.50 -8.17 6.82
C GLU A 63 -14.32 -7.94 8.09
N GLU A 64 -15.06 -8.97 8.50
CA GLU A 64 -15.87 -8.95 9.69
C GLU A 64 -14.90 -8.91 10.86
N LYS A 65 -14.64 -7.69 11.36
CA LYS A 65 -13.78 -7.48 12.53
C LYS A 65 -14.38 -8.27 13.68
N ASP A 66 -13.61 -9.18 14.26
CA ASP A 66 -14.03 -9.98 15.41
C ASP A 66 -14.54 -9.02 16.52
N PRO A 67 -15.84 -9.09 16.90
CA PRO A 67 -16.42 -8.20 17.90
C PRO A 67 -15.69 -8.25 19.25
N ARG A 68 -15.10 -9.39 19.60
CA ARG A 68 -14.31 -9.53 20.82
C ARG A 68 -12.99 -8.77 20.73
N ALA A 69 -12.29 -8.91 19.60
CA ALA A 69 -11.04 -8.20 19.35
C ALA A 69 -11.25 -6.68 19.29
N GLU A 70 -12.36 -6.23 18.69
CA GLU A 70 -12.71 -4.80 18.66
C GLU A 70 -12.97 -4.26 20.06
N ARG A 71 -13.73 -4.99 20.89
CA ARG A 71 -13.96 -4.60 22.29
C ARG A 71 -12.65 -4.53 23.08
N GLU A 72 -11.76 -5.49 22.91
CA GLU A 72 -10.46 -5.51 23.60
C GLU A 72 -9.59 -4.31 23.20
N ARG A 73 -9.52 -3.99 21.91
CA ARG A 73 -8.80 -2.82 21.39
C ARG A 73 -9.32 -1.52 22.01
N LYS A 74 -10.65 -1.32 22.01
CA LYS A 74 -11.28 -0.12 22.59
C LYS A 74 -11.03 -0.03 24.10
N LEU A 75 -11.09 -1.16 24.80
CA LEU A 75 -10.84 -1.23 26.25
C LEU A 75 -9.38 -0.88 26.59
N LYS A 76 -8.41 -1.42 25.84
CA LYS A 76 -6.98 -1.08 25.97
C LYS A 76 -6.73 0.40 25.76
N ALA A 77 -7.32 0.99 24.72
CA ALA A 77 -7.20 2.42 24.46
C ALA A 77 -7.79 3.27 25.60
N ALA A 78 -8.97 2.92 26.12
CA ALA A 78 -9.60 3.62 27.24
C ALA A 78 -8.74 3.62 28.51
N ILE A 79 -8.19 2.46 28.86
CA ILE A 79 -7.32 2.32 30.03
C ILE A 79 -6.02 3.13 29.81
N ALA A 80 -5.46 3.10 28.61
CA ALA A 80 -4.25 3.85 28.29
C ALA A 80 -4.48 5.38 28.28
N MET A 81 -5.72 5.83 28.08
CA MET A 81 -6.15 7.22 28.26
C MET A 81 -6.46 7.58 29.74
N GLY A 82 -6.27 6.65 30.68
CA GLY A 82 -6.45 6.85 32.12
C GLY A 82 -7.90 6.66 32.61
N ILE A 83 -8.77 6.04 31.82
CA ILE A 83 -10.13 5.71 32.25
C ILE A 83 -10.09 4.46 33.13
N ASP A 84 -10.78 4.52 34.27
CA ASP A 84 -10.91 3.38 35.18
C ASP A 84 -11.49 2.14 34.46
N PRO A 85 -10.95 0.94 34.67
CA PRO A 85 -11.41 -0.29 33.99
C PRO A 85 -12.91 -0.56 34.14
N ALA A 86 -13.53 -0.20 35.27
CA ALA A 86 -14.97 -0.39 35.48
C ALA A 86 -15.81 0.60 34.65
N MET A 87 -15.31 1.82 34.43
CA MET A 87 -15.97 2.83 33.60
C MET A 87 -15.72 2.59 32.12
N ALA A 88 -14.55 2.04 31.76
CA ALA A 88 -14.15 1.80 30.39
C ALA A 88 -15.15 0.91 29.63
N GLU A 89 -15.77 -0.09 30.28
CA GLU A 89 -16.78 -0.95 29.63
C GLU A 89 -18.02 -0.19 29.14
N THR A 90 -18.38 0.91 29.81
CA THR A 90 -19.51 1.75 29.41
C THR A 90 -19.09 2.81 28.39
N VAL A 91 -17.89 3.37 28.56
CA VAL A 91 -17.34 4.41 27.70
C VAL A 91 -17.06 3.90 26.28
N ILE A 92 -16.62 2.64 26.13
CA ILE A 92 -16.35 2.04 24.81
C ILE A 92 -17.60 1.84 23.95
N LEU A 93 -18.80 1.94 24.53
CA LEU A 93 -20.07 1.86 23.81
C LEU A 93 -20.52 3.23 23.25
N ASP A 94 -19.94 4.34 23.72
CA ASP A 94 -20.27 5.68 23.24
C ASP A 94 -19.58 5.98 21.89
N PRO A 95 -20.32 6.34 20.82
CA PRO A 95 -19.74 6.73 19.54
C PRO A 95 -18.73 7.89 19.63
N ARG A 96 -18.91 8.84 20.55
CA ARG A 96 -17.97 9.97 20.73
C ARG A 96 -16.61 9.53 21.24
N PHE A 97 -16.58 8.42 21.97
CA PHE A 97 -15.34 7.83 22.45
C PHE A 97 -14.53 7.19 21.32
N GLN A 98 -15.19 6.76 20.22
CA GLN A 98 -14.49 6.18 19.07
C GLN A 98 -13.55 7.19 18.41
N ASP A 99 -13.99 8.44 18.22
CA ASP A 99 -13.15 9.52 17.70
C ASP A 99 -11.93 9.77 18.60
N SER A 100 -12.12 9.63 19.92
CA SER A 100 -11.04 9.81 20.91
C SER A 100 -10.01 8.67 20.84
N ILE A 101 -10.46 7.43 20.63
CA ILE A 101 -9.58 6.27 20.41
C ILE A 101 -8.77 6.46 19.12
N GLU A 102 -9.40 6.87 18.02
CA GLU A 102 -8.68 7.06 16.76
C GLU A 102 -7.59 8.14 16.88
N GLN A 103 -7.88 9.24 17.57
CA GLN A 103 -6.89 10.28 17.83
C GLN A 103 -5.73 9.76 18.67
N TYR A 104 -6.03 8.99 19.71
CA TYR A 104 -5.02 8.37 20.56
C TYR A 104 -4.11 7.41 19.79
N GLU A 105 -4.68 6.55 18.95
CA GLU A 105 -3.92 5.61 18.12
C GLU A 105 -3.07 6.31 17.07
N ARG A 106 -3.55 7.38 16.44
CA ARG A 106 -2.75 8.18 15.49
C ARG A 106 -1.54 8.79 16.19
N MET A 107 -1.73 9.30 17.41
CA MET A 107 -0.64 9.83 18.21
C MET A 107 0.36 8.72 18.57
N GLN A 108 -0.10 7.55 19.04
CA GLN A 108 0.77 6.42 19.36
C GLN A 108 1.58 5.96 18.14
N LYS A 109 0.91 5.76 17.00
CA LYS A 109 1.57 5.39 15.75
C LYS A 109 2.63 6.41 15.34
N SER A 110 2.32 7.70 15.46
CA SER A 110 3.31 8.74 15.18
C SER A 110 4.53 8.67 16.11
N GLN A 111 4.35 8.30 17.39
CA GLN A 111 5.48 8.11 18.30
C GLN A 111 6.28 6.85 17.96
N GLU A 112 5.61 5.77 17.60
CA GLU A 112 6.24 4.52 17.16
C GLU A 112 7.05 4.73 15.89
N ASP A 113 6.50 5.40 14.87
CA ASP A 113 7.19 5.72 13.62
C ASP A 113 8.45 6.58 13.88
N GLN A 114 8.35 7.55 14.79
CA GLN A 114 9.51 8.35 15.22
C GLN A 114 10.57 7.49 15.92
N GLN A 115 10.17 6.59 16.81
CA GLN A 115 11.08 5.70 17.52
C GLN A 115 11.72 4.68 16.56
N GLN A 116 10.98 4.18 15.58
CA GLN A 116 11.47 3.28 14.54
C GLN A 116 12.53 3.99 13.69
N ALA A 117 12.27 5.22 13.25
CA ALA A 117 13.26 5.99 12.49
C ALA A 117 14.56 6.19 13.29
N VAL A 118 14.48 6.48 14.60
CA VAL A 118 15.66 6.58 15.46
C VAL A 118 16.39 5.24 15.58
N ASN A 119 15.66 4.14 15.77
CA ASN A 119 16.23 2.80 15.87
C ASN A 119 16.92 2.38 14.56
N GLU A 120 16.32 2.70 13.41
CA GLU A 120 16.91 2.46 12.09
C GLU A 120 18.19 3.25 11.91
N GLN A 121 18.21 4.53 12.28
CA GLN A 121 19.43 5.34 12.25
C GLN A 121 20.53 4.76 13.15
N TYR A 122 20.18 4.29 14.34
CA TYR A 122 21.11 3.64 15.25
C TYR A 122 21.67 2.34 14.66
N GLN A 123 20.81 1.50 14.07
CA GLN A 123 21.23 0.27 13.40
C GLN A 123 22.14 0.55 12.20
N GLN A 124 21.83 1.56 11.39
CA GLN A 124 22.68 1.98 10.28
C GLN A 124 24.04 2.48 10.76
N ALA A 125 24.08 3.23 11.87
CA ALA A 125 25.34 3.69 12.46
C ALA A 125 26.20 2.51 12.95
N ILE A 126 25.60 1.51 13.61
CA ILE A 126 26.31 0.30 14.02
C ILE A 126 26.82 -0.45 12.79
N GLN A 127 25.98 -0.64 11.77
CA GLN A 127 26.36 -1.36 10.56
C GLN A 127 27.52 -0.66 9.83
N ALA A 128 27.50 0.67 9.76
CA ALA A 128 28.59 1.45 9.18
C ALA A 128 29.90 1.31 9.97
N GLN A 129 29.84 1.33 11.31
CA GLN A 129 31.01 1.09 12.16
C GLN A 129 31.56 -0.33 11.97
N GLN A 130 30.69 -1.34 11.90
CA GLN A 130 31.10 -2.72 11.64
C GLN A 130 31.68 -2.89 10.23
N ALA A 131 31.14 -2.23 9.21
CA ALA A 131 31.69 -2.26 7.85
C ALA A 131 33.08 -1.62 7.76
N GLN A 132 33.38 -0.63 8.60
CA GLN A 132 34.70 -0.02 8.70
C GLN A 132 35.69 -0.87 9.52
N ALA A 133 35.20 -1.61 10.52
CA ALA A 133 36.01 -2.48 11.36
C ALA A 133 36.24 -3.88 10.76
N ALA A 134 35.36 -4.34 9.87
CA ALA A 134 35.58 -5.51 9.05
C ALA A 134 36.67 -5.17 8.04
N VAL A 135 37.91 -5.57 8.30
CA VAL A 135 38.97 -5.59 7.30
C VAL A 135 38.38 -6.26 6.05
N ASP A 136 38.29 -5.51 4.95
CA ASP A 136 37.65 -5.99 3.72
C ASP A 136 38.28 -7.35 3.37
N PRO A 137 37.51 -8.45 3.24
CA PRO A 137 38.06 -9.77 2.92
C PRO A 137 38.93 -9.74 1.66
N GLN A 138 38.62 -8.83 0.72
CA GLN A 138 39.48 -8.58 -0.44
C GLN A 138 40.79 -7.90 -0.06
N GLN A 139 40.78 -6.93 0.86
CA GLN A 139 41.99 -6.27 1.35
C GLN A 139 42.87 -7.25 2.15
N LEU A 140 42.26 -8.13 2.94
CA LEU A 140 42.93 -9.25 3.62
C LEU A 140 43.60 -10.19 2.61
N GLN A 141 42.87 -10.54 1.54
CA GLN A 141 43.37 -11.40 0.47
C GLN A 141 44.42 -10.71 -0.41
N GLN A 142 44.31 -9.39 -0.63
CA GLN A 142 45.29 -8.57 -1.33
C GLN A 142 46.58 -8.41 -0.52
N LEU A 143 46.48 -8.22 0.80
CA LEU A 143 47.63 -8.19 1.70
C LEU A 143 48.36 -9.54 1.72
N MET A 144 47.60 -10.65 1.80
CA MET A 144 48.18 -11.99 1.64
C MET A 144 48.86 -12.17 0.26
N ALA A 145 48.21 -11.76 -0.82
CA ALA A 145 48.77 -11.88 -2.17
C ALA A 145 50.02 -11.00 -2.36
N ALA A 146 50.04 -9.80 -1.79
CA ALA A 146 51.19 -8.90 -1.81
C ALA A 146 52.38 -9.48 -1.01
N ALA A 147 52.13 -10.09 0.15
CA ALA A 147 53.17 -10.79 0.91
C ALA A 147 53.74 -11.98 0.12
N ILE A 148 52.88 -12.78 -0.53
CA ILE A 148 53.35 -13.88 -1.39
C ILE A 148 54.19 -13.34 -2.56
N ALA A 149 53.80 -12.22 -3.18
CA ALA A 149 54.56 -11.58 -4.26
C ALA A 149 55.94 -11.05 -3.80
N GLN A 150 56.08 -10.70 -2.51
CA GLN A 150 57.34 -10.33 -1.88
C GLN A 150 58.22 -11.55 -1.51
N GLY A 151 57.76 -12.78 -1.76
CA GLY A 151 58.51 -14.02 -1.53
C GLY A 151 58.23 -14.71 -0.20
N TYR A 152 57.24 -14.26 0.58
CA TYR A 152 56.81 -14.94 1.80
C TYR A 152 55.99 -16.21 1.46
N THR A 153 56.10 -17.25 2.29
CA THR A 153 55.29 -18.47 2.11
C THR A 153 53.83 -18.23 2.53
N GLN A 154 52.90 -19.07 2.05
CA GLN A 154 51.47 -18.90 2.34
C GLN A 154 51.15 -18.90 3.85
N GLU A 155 51.84 -19.73 4.64
CA GLU A 155 51.69 -19.78 6.10
C GLU A 155 52.22 -18.51 6.78
N GLN A 156 53.34 -17.95 6.29
CA GLN A 156 53.90 -16.69 6.81
C GLN A 156 53.02 -15.49 6.44
N ALA A 157 52.44 -15.48 5.24
CA ALA A 157 51.51 -14.45 4.80
C ALA A 157 50.20 -14.48 5.62
N GLN A 158 49.72 -15.65 6.03
CA GLN A 158 48.56 -15.76 6.93
C GLN A 158 48.85 -15.23 8.33
N LEU A 159 50.06 -15.47 8.85
CA LEU A 159 50.50 -14.93 10.16
C LEU A 159 50.71 -13.41 10.15
N TYR A 160 51.03 -12.82 9.00
CA TYR A 160 51.23 -11.38 8.85
C TYR A 160 49.93 -10.57 8.85
N VAL A 161 48.79 -11.23 8.61
CA VAL A 161 47.48 -10.59 8.35
C VAL A 161 46.48 -10.81 9.50
N GLN A 162 46.84 -11.60 10.52
CA GLN A 162 46.15 -11.70 11.82
C GLN A 162 46.59 -10.60 12.78
#